data_AF-A0A0G1TH28-F1
#
_entry.id   AF-A0A0G1TH28-F1
#
_cell.length_a   1.000
_cell.length_b   1.000
_cell.length_c   1.000
_cell.angle_alpha   90.00
_cell.angle_beta   90.00
_cell.angle_gamma   90.00
#
_symmetry.space_group_name_H-M   'P 1'
#
loop_
_entity.id
_entity.type
_entity.pdbx_description
1 polymer ?
#
loop_
_entity_poly.entity_id
_entity_poly.type
_entity_poly.pdbx_seq_one_letter_code
_entity_poly.pdbx_strand_id
1 'polypeptide(L)'
;MERNVAPFQYFMPRTKKTAKEVKKQTKTSKGTPKKVAKKEKKEAVVVAPAPSAEKQVVITQFQVKQGDTGSPEVQVALLTKRIEKLVGHLKGNPSDNHSRRGLLGIVSKRRRLLNYLEKKDDRRYKIIAQKLGLSK
;
A
#
# COMPACT_ATOMS: atom_id res chain seq x y z
N MET A 1 24.82 42.46 -40.69
CA MET A 1 25.07 43.19 -39.43
C MET A 1 24.43 42.42 -38.30
N GLU A 2 25.07 41.34 -37.87
CA GLU A 2 24.60 40.51 -36.77
C GLU A 2 25.17 41.07 -35.46
N ARG A 3 24.28 41.51 -34.57
CA ARG A 3 24.67 42.01 -33.25
C ARG A 3 24.76 40.83 -32.29
N ASN A 4 26.00 40.51 -31.96
CA ASN A 4 26.44 39.67 -30.84
C ASN A 4 25.64 39.98 -29.56
N VAL A 5 24.98 38.96 -29.00
CA VAL A 5 24.49 38.96 -27.62
C VAL A 5 25.18 37.80 -26.92
N ALA A 6 26.20 38.11 -26.12
CA ALA A 6 26.93 37.12 -25.32
C ALA A 6 26.11 36.75 -24.06
N PRO A 7 26.00 35.45 -23.70
CA PRO A 7 25.33 35.03 -22.48
C PRO A 7 26.25 35.19 -21.25
N PHE A 8 25.72 35.86 -20.23
CA PHE A 8 26.34 36.09 -18.92
C PHE A 8 26.39 34.76 -18.14
N GLN A 9 27.53 34.06 -18.18
CA GLN A 9 27.79 32.87 -17.37
C GLN A 9 28.05 33.26 -15.90
N TYR A 10 27.21 32.78 -14.98
CA TYR A 10 27.42 32.93 -13.54
C TYR A 10 28.12 31.68 -12.96
N PHE A 11 29.44 31.84 -12.73
CA PHE A 11 30.14 31.59 -11.46
C PHE A 11 29.57 30.54 -10.48
N MET A 12 30.24 29.38 -10.32
CA MET A 12 31.00 29.00 -9.10
C MET A 12 31.49 27.53 -9.09
N PRO A 13 32.58 27.23 -8.33
CA PRO A 13 33.42 26.07 -8.52
C PRO A 13 33.03 24.85 -7.65
N ARG A 14 33.24 23.64 -8.16
CA ARG A 14 33.42 22.46 -7.31
C ARG A 14 34.85 21.96 -7.39
N THR A 15 35.54 22.18 -6.28
CA THR A 15 36.90 21.79 -5.97
C THR A 15 37.08 20.27 -6.07
N LYS A 16 38.19 19.86 -6.70
CA LYS A 16 38.67 18.48 -6.76
C LYS A 16 39.09 18.06 -5.35
N LYS A 17 38.64 16.89 -4.88
CA LYS A 17 39.33 16.17 -3.79
C LYS A 17 39.82 14.83 -4.33
N THR A 18 41.15 14.73 -4.30
CA THR A 18 42.00 13.64 -4.73
C THR A 18 41.98 12.48 -3.74
N ALA A 19 42.24 11.29 -4.27
CA ALA A 19 42.40 10.05 -3.53
C ALA A 19 43.69 10.03 -2.70
N LYS A 20 43.57 9.67 -1.42
CA LYS A 20 44.49 8.85 -0.60
C LYS A 20 44.24 9.13 0.88
N GLU A 21 43.58 8.21 1.57
CA GLU A 21 44.10 7.72 2.84
C GLU A 21 43.53 6.33 3.15
N VAL A 22 44.39 5.48 3.66
CA VAL A 22 44.32 4.02 3.65
C VAL A 22 44.49 3.55 5.09
N LYS A 23 43.77 2.47 5.45
CA LYS A 23 44.07 1.48 6.53
C LYS A 23 43.83 1.85 8.00
N LYS A 24 42.93 1.09 8.64
CA LYS A 24 43.20 -0.01 9.63
C LYS A 24 41.93 -0.29 10.46
N GLN A 25 41.35 -1.50 10.37
CA GLN A 25 41.35 -2.53 11.43
C GLN A 25 40.83 -2.00 12.79
N THR A 26 39.67 -2.40 13.35
CA THR A 26 39.47 -3.68 14.06
C THR A 26 38.14 -3.69 14.84
N LYS A 27 37.59 -4.91 15.05
CA LYS A 27 36.85 -5.42 16.23
C LYS A 27 35.36 -5.05 16.46
N THR A 28 34.53 -6.06 16.20
CA THR A 28 33.50 -6.65 17.09
C THR A 28 33.19 -5.94 18.43
N SER A 29 31.92 -5.57 18.64
CA SER A 29 30.99 -6.24 19.58
C SER A 29 29.95 -5.25 20.17
N LYS A 30 28.70 -5.74 20.18
CA LYS A 30 27.58 -5.46 21.10
C LYS A 30 27.32 -4.01 21.55
N GLY A 31 26.19 -3.48 21.10
CA GLY A 31 25.55 -2.31 21.71
C GLY A 31 24.09 -2.16 21.30
N THR A 32 23.16 -2.61 22.12
CA THR A 32 21.98 -1.77 22.45
C THR A 32 22.47 -0.72 23.46
N PRO A 33 21.99 0.54 23.50
CA PRO A 33 20.55 0.82 23.54
C PRO A 33 20.06 2.20 22.99
N LYS A 34 18.72 2.33 22.99
CA LYS A 34 17.91 3.54 23.20
C LYS A 34 17.85 4.65 22.11
N LYS A 35 16.62 4.75 21.57
CA LYS A 35 15.73 5.93 21.63
C LYS A 35 16.23 7.21 20.93
N VAL A 36 15.74 7.48 19.71
CA VAL A 36 15.61 8.85 19.21
C VAL A 36 14.31 9.01 18.40
N ALA A 37 13.38 9.74 18.99
CA ALA A 37 12.27 10.38 18.29
C ALA A 37 12.79 11.59 17.49
N LYS A 38 12.24 11.79 16.28
CA LYS A 38 12.15 13.05 15.51
C LYS A 38 11.36 12.71 14.24
N LYS A 39 10.03 12.81 14.23
CA LYS A 39 9.19 14.01 14.01
C LYS A 39 9.56 14.80 12.74
N GLU A 40 8.53 14.87 11.89
CA GLU A 40 8.21 15.92 10.92
C GLU A 40 8.87 15.86 9.54
N LYS A 41 8.05 15.57 8.52
CA LYS A 41 7.68 16.57 7.50
C LYS A 41 6.23 16.33 7.08
N LYS A 42 5.41 17.36 7.31
CA LYS A 42 4.04 17.49 6.82
C LYS A 42 4.12 17.96 5.38
N GLU A 43 3.67 17.16 4.44
CA GLU A 43 3.17 17.67 3.17
C GLU A 43 1.68 17.38 3.12
N ALA A 44 0.91 18.45 3.32
CA ALA A 44 -0.53 18.46 3.18
C ALA A 44 -0.83 18.36 1.68
N VAL A 45 -1.20 17.17 1.24
CA VAL A 45 -1.88 16.96 -0.03
C VAL A 45 -3.26 16.44 0.32
N VAL A 46 -4.26 17.29 0.05
CA VAL A 46 -5.71 17.06 0.07
C VAL A 46 -6.05 15.59 -0.17
N VAL A 47 -6.93 14.94 0.63
CA VAL A 47 -7.81 13.80 0.21
C VAL A 47 -8.53 13.11 1.39
N ALA A 48 -9.86 12.99 1.24
CA ALA A 48 -10.80 11.98 1.77
C ALA A 48 -10.91 11.70 3.29
N PRO A 49 -12.11 11.33 3.80
CA PRO A 49 -12.28 10.95 5.21
C PRO A 49 -11.36 9.77 5.55
N ALA A 50 -10.55 9.92 6.60
CA ALA A 50 -9.54 8.95 6.99
C ALA A 50 -10.15 7.53 7.09
N PRO A 51 -9.53 6.51 6.46
CA PRO A 51 -10.03 5.15 6.57
C PRO A 51 -10.01 4.72 8.05
N SER A 52 -11.10 4.13 8.54
CA SER A 52 -11.14 3.54 9.89
C SER A 52 -9.94 2.61 10.11
N ALA A 53 -9.33 2.61 11.31
CA ALA A 53 -8.06 1.92 11.60
C ALA A 53 -7.99 0.47 11.08
N GLU A 54 -9.08 -0.29 11.20
CA GLU A 54 -9.16 -1.68 10.71
C GLU A 54 -8.99 -1.80 9.19
N LYS A 55 -9.52 -0.84 8.42
CA LYS A 55 -9.40 -0.84 6.95
C LYS A 55 -7.97 -0.58 6.53
N GLN A 56 -7.25 0.28 7.26
CA GLN A 56 -5.84 0.58 6.97
C GLN A 56 -4.96 -0.66 7.12
N VAL A 57 -5.17 -1.45 8.17
CA VAL A 57 -4.43 -2.70 8.41
C VAL A 57 -4.64 -3.69 7.25
N VAL A 58 -5.87 -3.82 6.75
CA VAL A 58 -6.16 -4.71 5.62
C VAL A 58 -5.49 -4.18 4.33
N ILE A 59 -5.50 -2.87 4.11
CA ILE A 59 -4.86 -2.27 2.94
C ILE A 59 -3.35 -2.54 2.97
N THR A 60 -2.68 -2.32 4.10
CA THR A 60 -1.22 -2.49 4.19
C THR A 60 -0.76 -3.95 4.02
N GLN A 61 -1.60 -4.92 4.37
CA GLN A 61 -1.31 -6.35 4.21
C GLN A 61 -1.46 -6.86 2.77
N PHE A 62 -2.39 -6.28 2.00
CA PHE A 62 -2.76 -6.78 0.67
C PHE A 62 -2.34 -5.83 -0.47
N GLN A 63 -1.72 -4.68 -0.16
CA GLN A 63 -1.21 -3.75 -1.16
C GLN A 63 -0.06 -4.37 -1.98
N VAL A 64 -0.11 -4.17 -3.30
CA VAL A 64 0.98 -4.58 -4.21
C VAL A 64 2.07 -3.50 -4.29
N LYS A 65 1.65 -2.23 -4.20
CA LYS A 65 2.52 -1.05 -4.16
C LYS A 65 2.17 -0.20 -2.94
N GLN A 66 3.13 0.54 -2.41
CA GLN A 66 2.88 1.45 -1.28
C GLN A 66 1.86 2.51 -1.70
N GLY A 67 0.77 2.63 -0.95
CA GLY A 67 -0.31 3.59 -1.22
C GLY A 67 -1.39 3.09 -2.19
N ASP A 68 -1.32 1.84 -2.61
CA ASP A 68 -2.34 1.26 -3.48
C ASP A 68 -3.58 0.86 -2.67
N THR A 69 -4.68 1.56 -2.93
CA THR A 69 -6.00 1.31 -2.32
C THR A 69 -7.00 0.70 -3.29
N GLY A 70 -6.67 0.69 -4.59
CA GLY A 70 -7.58 0.38 -5.68
C GLY A 70 -7.34 -0.98 -6.32
N SER A 71 -6.21 -1.63 -6.06
CA SER A 71 -5.91 -2.94 -6.62
C SER A 71 -6.97 -4.00 -6.31
N PRO A 72 -7.27 -4.91 -7.26
CA PRO A 72 -8.23 -5.99 -7.04
C PRO A 72 -7.94 -6.81 -5.79
N GLU A 73 -6.67 -7.02 -5.46
CA GLU A 73 -6.19 -7.74 -4.28
C GLU A 73 -6.69 -7.07 -2.97
N VAL A 74 -6.50 -5.75 -2.86
CA VAL A 74 -6.95 -4.93 -1.72
C VAL A 74 -8.48 -4.92 -1.65
N GLN A 75 -9.15 -4.73 -2.78
CA GLN A 75 -10.61 -4.69 -2.82
C GLN A 75 -11.25 -6.02 -2.38
N VAL A 76 -10.71 -7.16 -2.82
CA VAL A 76 -11.21 -8.48 -2.43
C VAL A 76 -11.03 -8.71 -0.92
N ALA A 77 -9.92 -8.29 -0.34
CA ALA A 77 -9.68 -8.38 1.10
C ALA A 77 -10.69 -7.52 1.90
N LEU A 78 -10.93 -6.27 1.46
CA LEU A 78 -11.92 -5.38 2.08
C LEU A 78 -13.35 -5.92 2.00
N LEU A 79 -13.74 -6.45 0.83
CA LEU A 79 -15.06 -7.06 0.65
C LEU A 79 -15.23 -8.30 1.53
N THR A 80 -14.17 -9.09 1.70
CA THR A 80 -14.20 -10.28 2.56
C THR A 80 -14.42 -9.91 4.02
N LYS A 81 -13.72 -8.88 4.54
CA LYS A 81 -13.99 -8.36 5.89
C LYS A 81 -15.39 -7.81 6.06
N ARG A 82 -15.94 -7.17 5.03
CA ARG A 82 -17.33 -6.70 5.06
C ARG A 82 -18.34 -7.86 5.08
N ILE A 83 -18.07 -8.93 4.33
CA ILE A 83 -18.88 -10.16 4.33
C ILE A 83 -18.87 -10.80 5.73
N GLU A 84 -17.69 -10.98 6.33
CA GLU A 84 -17.56 -11.55 7.69
C GLU A 84 -18.41 -10.79 8.71
N LYS A 85 -18.36 -9.45 8.69
CA LYS A 85 -19.16 -8.59 9.57
C LYS A 85 -20.67 -8.72 9.32
N LEU A 86 -21.09 -8.68 8.05
CA LEU A 86 -22.51 -8.79 7.69
C LEU A 86 -23.08 -10.17 8.02
N VAL A 87 -22.32 -11.24 7.78
CA VAL A 87 -22.73 -12.59 8.15
C VAL A 87 -22.91 -12.70 9.67
N GLY A 88 -22.01 -12.11 10.47
CA GLY A 88 -22.18 -12.03 11.92
C GLY A 88 -23.47 -11.30 12.33
N HIS A 89 -23.76 -10.16 11.70
CA HIS A 89 -24.99 -9.39 11.97
C HIS A 89 -26.27 -10.14 11.60
N LEU A 90 -26.27 -10.86 10.47
CA LEU A 90 -27.43 -11.61 9.98
C LEU A 90 -27.71 -12.88 10.80
N LYS A 91 -26.71 -13.44 11.48
CA LYS A 91 -26.94 -14.56 12.41
C LYS A 91 -27.86 -14.17 13.58
N GLY A 92 -27.76 -12.93 14.05
CA GLY A 92 -28.66 -12.37 15.07
C GLY A 92 -29.98 -11.83 14.51
N ASN A 93 -30.02 -11.48 13.23
CA ASN A 93 -31.17 -10.86 12.57
C ASN A 93 -31.59 -11.65 11.31
N PRO A 94 -32.22 -12.83 11.47
CA PRO A 94 -32.57 -13.69 10.34
C PRO A 94 -33.61 -13.08 9.40
N SER A 95 -34.44 -12.16 9.89
CA SER A 95 -35.52 -11.52 9.12
C SER A 95 -35.09 -10.28 8.33
N ASP A 96 -33.83 -9.85 8.43
CA ASP A 96 -33.33 -8.70 7.67
C ASP A 96 -33.01 -9.07 6.21
N ASN A 97 -34.04 -9.00 5.38
CA ASN A 97 -33.96 -9.29 3.95
C ASN A 97 -33.22 -8.20 3.16
N HIS A 98 -33.22 -6.95 3.63
CA HIS A 98 -32.53 -5.84 2.96
C HIS A 98 -31.02 -5.99 3.09
N SER A 99 -30.53 -6.30 4.29
CA SER A 99 -29.12 -6.60 4.52
C SER A 99 -28.67 -7.87 3.80
N ARG A 100 -29.52 -8.91 3.73
CA ARG A 100 -29.24 -10.12 2.93
C ARG A 100 -29.08 -9.79 1.44
N ARG A 101 -29.95 -8.94 0.88
CA ARG A 101 -29.81 -8.47 -0.50
C ARG A 101 -28.49 -7.71 -0.72
N GLY A 102 -28.12 -6.85 0.22
CA GLY A 102 -26.83 -6.15 0.22
C GLY A 102 -25.63 -7.11 0.27
N LEU A 103 -25.71 -8.16 1.08
CA LEU A 103 -24.70 -9.20 1.17
C LEU A 103 -24.50 -9.93 -0.16
N LEU A 104 -25.59 -10.34 -0.83
CA LEU A 104 -25.52 -11.00 -2.14
C LEU A 104 -24.84 -10.12 -3.21
N GLY A 105 -25.08 -8.81 -3.16
CA GLY A 105 -24.41 -7.84 -4.03
C GLY A 105 -22.89 -7.78 -3.78
N ILE A 106 -22.47 -7.76 -2.51
CA ILE A 106 -21.06 -7.74 -2.12
C ILE A 106 -20.35 -9.05 -2.54
N VAL A 107 -20.98 -10.20 -2.31
CA VAL A 107 -20.46 -11.51 -2.73
C VAL A 107 -20.30 -11.57 -4.24
N SER A 108 -21.29 -11.07 -5.00
CA SER A 108 -21.23 -11.01 -6.46
C SER A 108 -20.10 -10.10 -6.96
N LYS A 109 -19.90 -8.93 -6.34
CA LYS A 109 -18.80 -8.02 -6.66
C LYS A 109 -17.44 -8.68 -6.41
N ARG A 110 -17.27 -9.37 -5.28
CA ARG A 110 -16.05 -10.12 -4.96
C ARG A 110 -15.77 -11.21 -5.99
N ARG A 111 -16.79 -11.98 -6.38
CA ARG A 111 -16.68 -13.02 -7.42
C ARG A 111 -16.23 -12.42 -8.76
N ARG A 112 -16.79 -11.28 -9.18
CA ARG A 112 -16.37 -10.59 -10.42
C ARG A 112 -14.90 -10.17 -10.40
N LEU A 113 -14.40 -9.67 -9.26
CA LEU A 113 -12.99 -9.29 -9.10
C LEU A 113 -12.06 -10.51 -9.15
N LEU A 114 -12.44 -11.62 -8.52
CA LEU A 114 -11.67 -12.86 -8.59
C LEU A 114 -11.62 -13.41 -10.02
N ASN A 115 -12.76 -13.44 -10.72
CA ASN A 115 -12.82 -13.86 -12.13
C ASN A 115 -11.98 -12.94 -13.03
N TYR A 116 -11.91 -11.64 -12.73
CA TYR A 116 -11.04 -10.71 -13.47
C TYR A 116 -9.57 -11.02 -13.24
N LEU A 117 -9.16 -11.31 -12.00
CA LEU A 117 -7.80 -11.71 -11.68
C LEU A 117 -7.42 -13.02 -12.35
N GLU A 118 -8.29 -14.03 -12.31
CA GLU A 118 -8.10 -15.34 -12.97
C GLU A 118 -7.83 -15.17 -14.48
N LYS A 119 -8.63 -14.33 -15.16
CA LYS A 119 -8.44 -14.05 -16.59
C LYS A 119 -7.15 -13.31 -16.92
N LYS A 120 -6.65 -12.47 -16.01
CA LYS A 120 -5.48 -11.61 -16.24
C LYS A 120 -4.18 -12.27 -15.84
N ASP A 121 -4.14 -12.85 -14.64
CA ASP A 121 -2.97 -13.46 -14.04
C ASP A 121 -3.39 -14.55 -13.02
N ASP A 122 -3.27 -15.78 -13.49
CA ASP A 122 -3.67 -16.97 -12.74
C ASP A 122 -2.83 -17.19 -11.47
N ARG A 123 -1.59 -16.69 -11.45
CA ARG A 123 -0.70 -16.80 -10.28
C ARG A 123 -1.17 -15.89 -9.16
N ARG A 124 -1.54 -14.64 -9.49
CA ARG A 124 -2.09 -13.68 -8.52
C ARG A 124 -3.39 -14.19 -7.91
N TYR A 125 -4.27 -14.75 -8.73
CA TYR A 125 -5.50 -15.36 -8.25
C TYR A 125 -5.22 -16.44 -7.20
N LYS A 126 -4.34 -17.40 -7.50
CA LYS A 126 -3.98 -18.50 -6.56
C LYS A 126 -3.43 -17.98 -5.24
N ILE A 127 -2.55 -16.99 -5.27
CA ILE A 127 -1.98 -16.39 -4.05
C ILE A 127 -3.07 -15.75 -3.19
N ILE A 128 -3.99 -14.99 -3.79
CA ILE A 128 -5.05 -14.32 -3.05
C ILE A 128 -6.10 -15.32 -2.55
N ALA A 129 -6.45 -16.31 -3.35
CA ALA A 129 -7.36 -17.39 -2.97
C ALA A 129 -6.82 -18.15 -1.75
N GLN A 130 -5.53 -18.50 -1.74
CA GLN A 130 -4.87 -19.13 -0.59
C GLN A 130 -4.85 -18.23 0.64
N LYS A 131 -4.46 -16.95 0.48
CA LYS A 131 -4.40 -15.99 1.60
C LYS A 131 -5.77 -15.76 2.26
N LEU A 132 -6.85 -15.81 1.49
CA LEU A 132 -8.20 -15.57 2.00
C LEU A 132 -8.96 -16.86 2.32
N GLY A 133 -8.37 -18.04 2.10
CA GLY A 133 -9.05 -19.33 2.26
C GLY A 133 -10.25 -19.51 1.32
N LEU A 134 -10.29 -18.78 0.20
CA LEU A 134 -11.38 -18.83 -0.77
C LEU A 134 -11.05 -19.87 -1.83
N SER A 135 -11.30 -21.13 -1.53
CA SER A 135 -11.30 -22.21 -2.53
C SER A 135 -12.67 -22.28 -3.22
N LYS A 136 -12.65 -22.58 -4.52
CA LYS A 136 -13.85 -22.77 -5.34
C LYS A 136 -14.48 -24.12 -5.05
#